data_AF-A0A8C2GQ74-F1
#
_entry.id   AF-A0A8C2GQ74-F1
#
_cell.length_a   1.000
_cell.length_b   1.000
_cell.length_c   1.000
_cell.angle_alpha   90.00
_cell.angle_beta   90.00
_cell.angle_gamma   90.00
#
_symmetry.space_group_name_H-M   'P 1'
#
loop_
_entity.id
_entity.type
_entity.pdbx_description
1 polymer ?
#
loop_
_entity_poly.entity_id
_entity_poly.type
_entity_poly.pdbx_seq_one_letter_code
_entity_poly.pdbx_strand_id
1 'polypeptide(L)'
;MIFQLIYFPTLILCVFMCVCVCVCVCVCLIQVMEYENRIRAYSTPDKIFRYFATLKIISEHGDAELYMTPQDFVRSITPNEKQPEHLGLDQFVVRRYDGKKISQDREKFADEDSIFYTLGECGLISFSDYIFLTTVLSTPQRNFEIAFKMFDLNGDGEVDLEEFEQVQSIIRSQTSMGMRHRDRSTTGNTLKTGGCSSALTTYFFGADLKGKLTIGSFLEFQRKLQHDVLKLEFERNDPVDGRITEKQFGGMLLAYSGVQSRKLKQMQKNLKRMFKDAQGITFEEVENFFTFLKNVNDVDTALSFYHMAGASIDKATMKQVARTVAKVELSDHVCDVVFALFDCDGNGELSNKEFISIMKQRLMRGLEKPKDMGFTRLVRAMWKCAQNTAWDFAMPKQQ
;
A
#
# COMPACT_ATOMS: atom_id res chain seq x y z
N MET A 1 -53.36 34.32 -14.65
CA MET A 1 -53.23 33.00 -14.01
C MET A 1 -52.77 31.88 -14.98
N ILE A 2 -51.96 32.19 -16.02
CA ILE A 2 -51.49 31.20 -17.02
C ILE A 2 -49.95 31.05 -17.02
N PHE A 3 -49.21 31.97 -16.38
CA PHE A 3 -47.74 31.94 -16.32
C PHE A 3 -47.13 30.95 -15.31
N GLN A 4 -47.95 30.34 -14.43
CA GLN A 4 -47.47 29.45 -13.36
C GLN A 4 -47.46 27.96 -13.73
N LEU A 5 -48.04 27.58 -14.87
CA LEU A 5 -48.14 26.18 -15.30
C LEU A 5 -47.04 25.74 -16.29
N ILE A 6 -46.26 26.67 -16.85
CA ILE A 6 -45.20 26.36 -17.83
C ILE A 6 -43.82 26.21 -17.18
N TYR A 7 -43.60 26.81 -16.00
CA TYR A 7 -42.32 26.72 -15.25
C TYR A 7 -42.20 25.48 -14.35
N PHE A 8 -43.31 24.84 -14.00
CA PHE A 8 -43.31 23.64 -13.16
C PHE A 8 -42.74 22.39 -13.86
N PRO A 9 -43.09 22.09 -15.13
CA PRO A 9 -42.53 20.91 -15.81
C PRO A 9 -41.05 21.08 -16.15
N THR A 10 -40.56 22.29 -16.43
CA THR A 10 -39.13 22.55 -16.70
C THR A 10 -38.27 22.41 -15.45
N LEU A 11 -38.73 22.87 -14.29
CA LEU A 11 -38.01 22.68 -13.03
C LEU A 11 -37.95 21.20 -12.62
N ILE A 12 -39.05 20.46 -12.77
CA ILE A 12 -39.10 19.01 -12.49
C ILE A 12 -38.21 18.24 -13.47
N LEU A 13 -38.22 18.57 -14.76
CA LEU A 13 -37.33 17.92 -15.74
C LEU A 13 -35.86 18.23 -15.45
N CYS A 14 -35.54 19.45 -15.00
CA CYS A 14 -34.19 19.84 -14.65
C CYS A 14 -33.70 19.14 -13.38
N VAL A 15 -34.55 19.01 -12.35
CA VAL A 15 -34.25 18.23 -11.14
C VAL A 15 -34.13 16.74 -11.47
N PHE A 16 -35.00 16.19 -12.31
CA PHE A 16 -34.95 14.78 -12.71
C PHE A 16 -33.73 14.47 -13.57
N MET A 17 -33.37 15.35 -14.52
CA MET A 17 -32.13 15.25 -15.28
C MET A 17 -30.91 15.41 -14.39
N CYS A 18 -30.90 16.35 -13.44
CA CYS A 18 -29.80 16.53 -12.50
C CYS A 18 -29.64 15.31 -11.59
N VAL A 19 -30.74 14.73 -11.08
CA VAL A 19 -30.73 13.51 -10.28
C VAL A 19 -30.30 12.31 -11.13
N CYS A 20 -30.80 12.15 -12.35
CA CYS A 20 -30.38 11.07 -13.25
C CYS A 20 -28.90 11.19 -13.64
N VAL A 21 -28.40 12.39 -13.94
CA VAL A 21 -26.99 12.63 -14.24
C VAL A 21 -26.14 12.39 -12.99
N CYS A 22 -26.53 12.89 -11.82
CA CYS A 22 -25.81 12.62 -10.56
C CYS A 22 -25.79 11.13 -10.21
N VAL A 23 -26.91 10.40 -10.41
CA VAL A 23 -26.97 8.95 -10.18
C VAL A 23 -26.11 8.20 -11.20
N CYS A 24 -26.16 8.58 -12.48
CA CYS A 24 -25.38 7.95 -13.53
C CYS A 24 -23.87 8.19 -13.34
N VAL A 25 -23.46 9.42 -13.00
CA VAL A 25 -22.08 9.77 -12.64
C VAL A 25 -21.63 9.03 -11.39
N CYS A 26 -22.44 9.00 -10.32
CA CYS A 26 -22.11 8.23 -9.11
C CYS A 26 -21.95 6.72 -9.38
N VAL A 27 -22.84 6.13 -10.18
CA VAL A 27 -22.77 4.71 -10.55
C VAL A 27 -21.54 4.43 -11.41
N CYS A 28 -21.24 5.29 -12.38
CA CYS A 28 -20.04 5.17 -13.22
C CYS A 28 -18.76 5.27 -12.38
N LEU A 29 -18.70 6.23 -11.44
CA LEU A 29 -17.56 6.39 -10.52
C LEU A 29 -17.32 5.16 -9.66
N ILE A 30 -18.38 4.57 -9.09
CA ILE A 30 -18.26 3.34 -8.28
C ILE A 30 -17.78 2.17 -9.15
N GLN A 31 -18.27 2.04 -10.38
CA GLN A 31 -17.85 0.99 -11.30
C GLN A 31 -16.36 1.10 -11.68
N VAL A 32 -15.84 2.32 -11.89
CA VAL A 32 -14.42 2.53 -12.17
C VAL A 32 -13.56 2.18 -10.95
N MET A 33 -13.95 2.61 -9.75
CA MET A 33 -13.22 2.26 -8.53
C MET A 33 -13.18 0.74 -8.28
N GLU A 34 -14.30 0.04 -8.48
CA GLU A 34 -14.35 -1.43 -8.39
C GLU A 34 -13.49 -2.11 -9.46
N TYR A 35 -13.46 -1.56 -10.67
CA TYR A 35 -12.57 -2.02 -11.73
C TYR A 35 -11.09 -1.85 -11.36
N GLU A 36 -10.68 -0.67 -10.89
CA GLU A 36 -9.31 -0.40 -10.47
C GLU A 36 -8.89 -1.27 -9.28
N ASN A 37 -9.77 -1.49 -8.31
CA ASN A 37 -9.53 -2.41 -7.20
C ASN A 37 -9.27 -3.85 -7.69
N ARG A 38 -10.01 -4.31 -8.70
CA ARG A 38 -9.75 -5.63 -9.33
C ARG A 38 -8.42 -5.64 -10.08
N ILE A 39 -8.02 -4.54 -10.72
CA ILE A 39 -6.69 -4.41 -11.33
C ILE A 39 -5.61 -4.59 -10.27
N ARG A 40 -5.64 -3.79 -9.19
CA ARG A 40 -4.66 -3.85 -8.10
C ARG A 40 -4.58 -5.25 -7.47
N ALA A 41 -5.72 -5.90 -7.27
CA ALA A 41 -5.80 -7.21 -6.64
C ALA A 41 -5.28 -8.35 -7.53
N TYR A 42 -5.68 -8.41 -8.81
CA TYR A 42 -5.57 -9.62 -9.62
C TYR A 42 -4.76 -9.48 -10.91
N SER A 43 -4.45 -8.26 -11.36
CA SER A 43 -3.67 -8.07 -12.59
C SER A 43 -2.18 -8.34 -12.39
N THR A 44 -1.46 -8.54 -13.50
CA THR A 44 0.00 -8.63 -13.49
C THR A 44 0.63 -7.30 -13.10
N PRO A 45 1.82 -7.30 -12.45
CA PRO A 45 2.52 -6.07 -12.12
C PRO A 45 2.80 -5.17 -13.33
N ASP A 46 3.10 -5.74 -14.51
CA ASP A 46 3.25 -5.00 -15.77
C ASP A 46 1.98 -4.20 -16.12
N LYS A 47 0.81 -4.82 -16.00
CA LYS A 47 -0.46 -4.14 -16.32
C LYS A 47 -0.79 -3.08 -15.28
N ILE A 48 -0.55 -3.36 -14.00
CA ILE A 48 -0.74 -2.37 -12.92
C ILE A 48 0.17 -1.16 -13.18
N PHE A 49 1.44 -1.41 -13.51
CA PHE A 49 2.39 -0.35 -13.82
C PHE A 49 1.94 0.51 -15.00
N ARG A 50 1.62 -0.10 -16.15
CA ARG A 50 1.16 0.64 -17.34
C ARG A 50 -0.20 1.33 -17.16
N TYR A 51 -1.02 0.83 -16.24
CA TYR A 51 -2.28 1.47 -15.92
C TYR A 51 -2.02 2.76 -15.15
N PHE A 52 -1.27 2.70 -14.04
CA PHE A 52 -1.09 3.83 -13.13
C PHE A 52 0.07 4.77 -13.48
N ALA A 53 1.00 4.36 -14.34
CA ALA A 53 2.03 5.24 -14.87
C ALA A 53 1.40 6.37 -15.68
N THR A 54 1.84 7.59 -15.45
CA THR A 54 1.28 8.78 -16.11
C THR A 54 2.24 9.45 -17.06
N LEU A 55 3.54 9.13 -16.98
CA LEU A 55 4.58 9.79 -17.76
C LEU A 55 5.20 8.83 -18.77
N LYS A 56 5.32 9.30 -20.01
CA LYS A 56 6.12 8.64 -21.05
C LYS A 56 7.23 9.59 -21.48
N ILE A 57 8.46 9.24 -21.15
CA ILE A 57 9.64 10.04 -21.47
C ILE A 57 10.26 9.47 -22.75
N ILE A 58 10.48 10.35 -23.72
CA ILE A 58 11.20 10.01 -24.95
C ILE A 58 12.60 10.62 -24.83
N SER A 59 13.60 9.74 -24.81
CA SER A 59 15.02 10.08 -24.80
C SER A 59 15.46 10.64 -26.15
N GLU A 60 16.61 11.33 -26.19
CA GLU A 60 17.17 11.92 -27.41
C GLU A 60 17.35 10.92 -28.55
N HIS A 61 17.65 9.66 -28.21
CA HIS A 61 17.86 8.58 -29.16
C HIS A 61 16.55 7.98 -29.72
N GLY A 62 15.38 8.51 -29.31
CA GLY A 62 14.07 8.06 -29.74
C GLY A 62 13.49 6.91 -28.90
N ASP A 63 14.25 6.39 -27.95
CA ASP A 63 13.77 5.39 -26.98
C ASP A 63 12.73 6.01 -26.06
N ALA A 64 11.60 5.34 -25.89
CA ALA A 64 10.52 5.80 -25.05
C ALA A 64 10.32 4.86 -23.86
N GLU A 65 10.41 5.42 -22.66
CA GLU A 65 10.27 4.69 -21.40
C GLU A 65 9.11 5.26 -20.57
N LEU A 66 8.45 4.39 -19.82
CA LEU A 66 7.32 4.73 -18.97
C LEU A 66 7.78 4.91 -17.53
N TYR A 67 7.26 5.96 -16.89
CA TYR A 67 7.60 6.32 -15.52
C TYR A 67 6.36 6.62 -14.69
N MET A 68 6.47 6.31 -13.40
CA MET A 68 5.54 6.72 -12.37
C MET A 68 6.09 7.90 -11.59
N THR A 69 5.21 8.84 -11.23
CA THR A 69 5.49 9.77 -10.13
C THR A 69 5.32 9.06 -8.78
N PRO A 70 5.83 9.60 -7.66
CA PRO A 70 5.57 9.05 -6.33
C PRO A 70 4.07 8.97 -6.00
N GLN A 71 3.29 9.93 -6.50
CA GLN A 71 1.84 9.92 -6.36
C GLN A 71 1.18 8.77 -7.15
N ASP A 72 1.66 8.47 -8.36
CA ASP A 72 1.22 7.30 -9.13
C ASP A 72 1.52 6.00 -8.39
N PHE A 73 2.71 5.91 -7.81
CA PHE A 73 3.11 4.75 -7.03
C PHE A 73 2.16 4.50 -5.85
N VAL A 74 1.86 5.53 -5.06
CA VAL A 74 0.91 5.41 -3.94
C VAL A 74 -0.50 5.08 -4.47
N ARG A 75 -0.97 5.69 -5.57
CA ARG A 75 -2.28 5.33 -6.20
C ARG A 75 -2.33 3.86 -6.66
N SER A 76 -1.21 3.31 -7.10
CA SER A 76 -1.13 1.94 -7.60
C SER A 76 -1.32 0.90 -6.48
N ILE A 77 -0.94 1.25 -5.25
CA ILE A 77 -1.06 0.37 -4.08
C ILE A 77 -2.32 0.64 -3.25
N THR A 78 -2.78 1.89 -3.15
CA THR A 78 -3.94 2.27 -2.33
C THR A 78 -5.27 1.92 -3.03
N PRO A 79 -6.13 1.06 -2.44
CA PRO A 79 -7.44 0.73 -2.99
C PRO A 79 -8.43 1.90 -2.83
N ASN A 80 -9.50 1.89 -3.63
CA ASN A 80 -10.55 2.90 -3.68
C ASN A 80 -10.10 4.29 -4.14
N GLU A 81 -8.84 4.42 -4.57
CA GLU A 81 -8.36 5.59 -5.29
C GLU A 81 -8.65 5.44 -6.78
N LYS A 82 -8.98 6.54 -7.44
CA LYS A 82 -9.23 6.60 -8.89
C LYS A 82 -8.05 7.26 -9.60
N GLN A 83 -7.73 6.79 -10.79
CA GLN A 83 -6.84 7.51 -11.70
C GLN A 83 -7.55 8.75 -12.31
N PRO A 84 -6.84 9.86 -12.58
CA PRO A 84 -7.43 11.02 -13.25
C PRO A 84 -8.05 10.65 -14.61
N GLU A 85 -9.16 11.28 -14.99
CA GLU A 85 -10.04 10.77 -16.07
C GLU A 85 -9.43 10.73 -17.47
N HIS A 86 -8.39 11.54 -17.72
CA HIS A 86 -7.66 11.60 -18.99
C HIS A 86 -6.43 10.68 -19.01
N LEU A 87 -6.25 9.90 -17.94
CA LEU A 87 -5.16 8.96 -17.75
C LEU A 87 -5.78 7.57 -17.50
N GLY A 88 -5.05 6.54 -17.87
CA GLY A 88 -5.53 5.16 -17.77
C GLY A 88 -4.60 4.23 -18.51
N LEU A 89 -5.12 3.05 -18.87
CA LEU A 89 -4.28 2.04 -19.53
C LEU A 89 -3.70 2.58 -20.84
N ASP A 90 -2.38 2.63 -20.90
CA ASP A 90 -1.61 3.05 -22.08
C ASP A 90 -1.91 4.50 -22.53
N GLN A 91 -2.37 5.36 -21.60
CA GLN A 91 -2.63 6.79 -21.82
C GLN A 91 -1.68 7.62 -20.93
N PHE A 92 -0.75 8.33 -21.56
CA PHE A 92 0.35 8.98 -20.87
C PHE A 92 0.52 10.44 -21.29
N VAL A 93 1.00 11.26 -20.36
CA VAL A 93 1.58 12.56 -20.66
C VAL A 93 2.97 12.34 -21.25
N VAL A 94 3.10 12.64 -22.54
CA VAL A 94 4.36 12.48 -23.26
C VAL A 94 5.25 13.70 -23.01
N ARG A 95 6.45 13.46 -22.48
CA ARG A 95 7.49 14.49 -22.30
C ARG A 95 8.69 14.12 -23.17
N ARG A 96 9.18 15.10 -23.93
CA ARG A 96 10.41 14.97 -24.74
C ARG A 96 11.49 15.81 -24.10
N TYR A 97 12.63 15.21 -23.80
CA TYR A 97 13.79 15.93 -23.28
C TYR A 97 14.84 16.02 -24.37
N ASP A 98 15.05 17.23 -24.90
CA ASP A 98 16.21 17.55 -25.73
C ASP A 98 17.39 17.86 -24.80
N GLY A 99 18.52 17.20 -24.98
CA GLY A 99 19.71 17.09 -24.12
C GLY A 99 20.31 18.38 -23.57
N LYS A 100 19.87 19.53 -24.07
CA LYS A 100 20.38 20.86 -23.69
C LYS A 100 19.59 21.53 -22.57
N LYS A 101 18.41 21.03 -22.17
CA LYS A 101 17.58 21.58 -21.08
C LYS A 101 17.38 20.63 -19.89
N ILE A 102 18.18 19.57 -19.82
CA ILE A 102 17.92 18.41 -18.95
C ILE A 102 18.08 18.68 -17.45
N SER A 103 18.83 19.70 -17.03
CA SER A 103 19.17 19.89 -15.61
C SER A 103 18.50 21.07 -14.89
N GLN A 104 17.97 22.06 -15.62
CA GLN A 104 17.51 23.32 -14.99
C GLN A 104 15.98 23.42 -14.80
N ASP A 105 15.18 22.69 -15.58
CA ASP A 105 13.70 22.75 -15.56
C ASP A 105 13.05 21.38 -15.32
N ARG A 106 13.75 20.42 -14.70
CA ARG A 106 13.06 19.19 -14.26
C ARG A 106 12.15 19.55 -13.09
N GLU A 107 10.85 19.51 -13.32
CA GLU A 107 9.82 19.48 -12.28
C GLU A 107 10.28 18.45 -11.23
N LYS A 108 10.58 18.89 -10.00
CA LYS A 108 10.93 17.99 -8.91
C LYS A 108 9.65 17.27 -8.49
N PHE A 109 9.56 15.97 -8.80
CA PHE A 109 8.38 15.15 -8.49
C PHE A 109 8.38 14.62 -7.05
N ALA A 110 9.47 14.80 -6.32
CA ALA A 110 9.66 14.41 -4.93
C ALA A 110 10.46 15.47 -4.18
N ASP A 111 10.19 15.62 -2.88
CA ASP A 111 11.01 16.42 -1.95
C ASP A 111 12.44 15.87 -1.90
N GLU A 112 13.46 16.72 -1.73
CA GLU A 112 14.87 16.31 -1.67
C GLU A 112 15.16 15.32 -0.53
N ASP A 113 14.43 15.46 0.58
CA ASP A 113 14.53 14.56 1.73
C ASP A 113 13.82 13.23 1.50
N SER A 114 12.98 13.11 0.46
CA SER A 114 12.25 11.88 0.18
C SER A 114 13.16 10.82 -0.44
N ILE A 115 12.93 9.56 -0.05
CA ILE A 115 13.54 8.42 -0.71
C ILE A 115 13.26 8.41 -2.20
N PHE A 116 12.10 8.88 -2.64
CA PHE A 116 11.77 8.91 -4.05
C PHE A 116 12.70 9.81 -4.83
N TYR A 117 13.18 10.92 -4.25
CA TYR A 117 14.16 11.78 -4.91
C TYR A 117 15.52 11.10 -5.08
N THR A 118 15.86 10.21 -4.15
CA THR A 118 17.03 9.33 -4.27
C THR A 118 16.86 8.28 -5.37
N LEU A 119 15.62 7.98 -5.77
CA LEU A 119 15.30 7.09 -6.88
C LEU A 119 15.35 7.85 -8.19
N GLY A 120 16.28 7.45 -9.05
CA GLY A 120 16.32 7.86 -10.44
C GLY A 120 16.51 9.35 -10.65
N GLU A 121 16.27 9.75 -11.89
CA GLU A 121 16.39 11.13 -12.31
C GLU A 121 15.12 11.93 -11.93
N CYS A 122 15.25 12.81 -10.92
CA CYS A 122 14.22 13.75 -10.46
C CYS A 122 12.97 13.15 -9.79
N GLY A 123 13.11 11.97 -9.18
CA GLY A 123 12.05 11.35 -8.38
C GLY A 123 11.09 10.46 -9.15
N LEU A 124 11.46 10.08 -10.38
CA LEU A 124 10.68 9.21 -11.24
C LEU A 124 10.97 7.74 -10.98
N ILE A 125 9.93 6.94 -10.99
CA ILE A 125 9.97 5.52 -10.66
C ILE A 125 9.82 4.73 -11.95
N SER A 126 10.87 4.01 -12.33
CA SER A 126 10.84 3.10 -13.48
C SER A 126 10.08 1.80 -13.14
N PHE A 127 9.88 0.94 -14.14
CA PHE A 127 9.25 -0.37 -13.90
C PHE A 127 10.08 -1.27 -12.97
N SER A 128 11.41 -1.28 -13.08
CA SER A 128 12.26 -2.07 -12.18
C SER A 128 12.20 -1.54 -10.75
N ASP A 129 12.23 -0.21 -10.58
CA ASP A 129 12.05 0.44 -9.28
C ASP A 129 10.71 0.09 -8.67
N TYR A 130 9.63 0.16 -9.45
CA TYR A 130 8.29 -0.21 -8.99
C TYR A 130 8.24 -1.63 -8.40
N ILE A 131 8.84 -2.61 -9.08
CA ILE A 131 8.90 -3.99 -8.60
C ILE A 131 9.74 -4.08 -7.31
N PHE A 132 10.89 -3.41 -7.27
CA PHE A 132 11.76 -3.38 -6.10
C PHE A 132 11.06 -2.77 -4.88
N LEU A 133 10.54 -1.55 -4.99
CA LEU A 133 9.85 -0.84 -3.91
C LEU A 133 8.65 -1.62 -3.39
N THR A 134 7.85 -2.19 -4.29
CA THR A 134 6.70 -3.01 -3.88
C THR A 134 7.13 -4.27 -3.14
N THR A 135 8.23 -4.89 -3.57
CA THR A 135 8.83 -6.05 -2.88
C THR A 135 9.27 -5.65 -1.47
N VAL A 136 10.01 -4.54 -1.32
CA VAL A 136 10.48 -4.02 -0.03
C VAL A 136 9.33 -3.63 0.90
N LEU A 137 8.25 -3.02 0.37
CA LEU A 137 7.08 -2.65 1.17
C LEU A 137 6.24 -3.85 1.63
N SER A 138 6.24 -4.94 0.86
CA SER A 138 5.44 -6.15 1.14
C SER A 138 6.13 -7.18 2.02
N THR A 139 7.45 -7.07 2.19
CA THR A 139 8.26 -8.05 2.91
C THR A 139 8.55 -7.57 4.34
N PRO A 140 8.27 -8.37 5.38
CA PRO A 140 8.61 -8.03 6.76
C PRO A 140 10.13 -7.89 6.99
N GLN A 141 10.54 -7.04 7.94
CA GLN A 141 11.95 -6.80 8.29
C GLN A 141 12.70 -8.11 8.61
N ARG A 142 12.08 -9.00 9.38
CA ARG A 142 12.65 -10.31 9.74
C ARG A 142 13.07 -11.15 8.54
N ASN A 143 12.34 -11.07 7.42
CA ASN A 143 12.70 -11.83 6.22
C ASN A 143 13.97 -11.30 5.57
N PHE A 144 14.19 -9.97 5.60
CA PHE A 144 15.45 -9.38 5.17
C PHE A 144 16.59 -9.71 6.12
N GLU A 145 16.35 -9.73 7.45
CA GLU A 145 17.34 -10.19 8.42
C GLU A 145 17.82 -11.61 8.18
N ILE A 146 16.90 -12.51 7.89
CA ILE A 146 17.25 -13.90 7.60
C ILE A 146 17.98 -13.97 6.24
N ALA A 147 17.50 -13.26 5.22
CA ALA A 147 18.10 -13.29 3.89
C ALA A 147 19.53 -12.75 3.90
N PHE A 148 19.77 -11.56 4.45
CA PHE A 148 21.12 -10.99 4.53
C PHE A 148 22.06 -11.93 5.30
N LYS A 149 21.62 -12.53 6.42
CA LYS A 149 22.44 -13.50 7.17
C LYS A 149 22.68 -14.83 6.45
N MET A 150 21.82 -15.23 5.52
CA MET A 150 22.01 -16.45 4.72
C MET A 150 22.90 -16.24 3.50
N PHE A 151 22.87 -15.04 2.92
CA PHE A 151 23.59 -14.70 1.68
C PHE A 151 24.90 -13.96 1.90
N ASP A 152 25.16 -13.46 3.10
CA ASP A 152 26.49 -13.04 3.54
C ASP A 152 27.40 -14.28 3.61
N LEU A 153 28.12 -14.55 2.52
CA LEU A 153 28.96 -15.74 2.36
C LEU A 153 30.25 -15.65 3.18
N ASN A 154 30.69 -14.43 3.48
CA ASN A 154 31.96 -14.16 4.14
C ASN A 154 31.79 -13.94 5.66
N GLY A 155 30.55 -13.76 6.13
CA GLY A 155 30.17 -13.61 7.54
C GLY A 155 30.54 -12.26 8.15
N ASP A 156 30.80 -11.23 7.33
CA ASP A 156 31.19 -9.90 7.78
C ASP A 156 30.01 -8.98 8.16
N GLY A 157 28.78 -9.46 7.95
CA GLY A 157 27.54 -8.73 8.23
C GLY A 157 27.16 -7.73 7.15
N GLU A 158 27.87 -7.72 6.03
CA GLU A 158 27.66 -6.85 4.87
C GLU A 158 27.39 -7.70 3.62
N VAL A 159 26.69 -7.12 2.66
CA VAL A 159 26.28 -7.79 1.42
C VAL A 159 26.79 -6.96 0.25
N ASP A 160 27.47 -7.58 -0.70
CA ASP A 160 27.90 -6.92 -1.94
C ASP A 160 26.78 -6.87 -3.00
N LEU A 161 27.06 -6.27 -4.17
CA LEU A 161 26.05 -6.14 -5.22
C LEU A 161 25.55 -7.50 -5.73
N GLU A 162 26.44 -8.48 -5.93
CA GLU A 162 26.08 -9.79 -6.47
C GLU A 162 25.24 -10.60 -5.48
N GLU A 163 25.62 -10.56 -4.19
CA GLU A 163 24.85 -11.17 -3.10
C GLU A 163 23.49 -10.48 -2.93
N PHE A 164 23.44 -9.15 -3.06
CA PHE A 164 22.19 -8.40 -2.97
C PHE A 164 21.21 -8.73 -4.10
N GLU A 165 21.71 -8.93 -5.33
CA GLU A 165 20.89 -9.40 -6.44
C GLU A 165 20.23 -10.75 -6.15
N GLN A 166 20.95 -11.66 -5.48
CA GLN A 166 20.39 -12.95 -5.05
C GLN A 166 19.31 -12.77 -3.98
N VAL A 167 19.58 -11.95 -2.96
CA VAL A 167 18.58 -11.60 -1.92
C VAL A 167 17.32 -11.02 -2.56
N GLN A 168 17.48 -10.06 -3.48
CA GLN A 168 16.36 -9.44 -4.16
C GLN A 168 15.58 -10.46 -5.00
N SER A 169 16.27 -11.32 -5.75
CA SER A 169 15.65 -12.35 -6.58
C SER A 169 14.80 -13.32 -5.75
N ILE A 170 15.34 -13.79 -4.62
CA ILE A 170 14.67 -14.75 -3.75
C ILE A 170 13.48 -14.13 -3.06
N ILE A 171 13.66 -12.96 -2.43
CA ILE A 171 12.55 -12.28 -1.75
C ILE A 171 11.44 -11.95 -2.77
N ARG A 172 11.79 -11.42 -3.95
CA ARG A 172 10.83 -11.15 -5.02
C ARG A 172 10.05 -12.41 -5.39
N SER A 173 10.72 -13.56 -5.53
CA SER A 173 10.07 -14.84 -5.86
C SER A 173 9.05 -15.33 -4.82
N GLN A 174 9.15 -14.85 -3.57
CA GLN A 174 8.19 -15.17 -2.50
C GLN A 174 7.00 -14.20 -2.46
N THR A 175 7.11 -13.02 -3.07
CA THR A 175 6.02 -12.04 -3.10
C THR A 175 4.97 -12.36 -4.16
N SER A 176 3.72 -11.95 -3.90
CA SER A 176 2.62 -12.09 -4.87
C SER A 176 2.88 -11.33 -6.18
N MET A 177 3.59 -10.19 -6.09
CA MET A 177 4.03 -9.38 -7.23
C MET A 177 5.05 -10.14 -8.07
N GLY A 178 6.13 -10.62 -7.45
CA GLY A 178 7.21 -11.29 -8.18
C GLY A 178 6.79 -12.60 -8.82
N MET A 179 5.98 -13.44 -8.15
CA MET A 179 5.47 -14.70 -8.73
C MET A 179 4.58 -14.49 -9.97
N ARG A 180 3.90 -13.33 -10.07
CA ARG A 180 3.08 -12.99 -11.24
C ARG A 180 3.81 -12.16 -12.28
N HIS A 181 5.00 -11.70 -11.97
CA HIS A 181 5.81 -10.98 -12.92
C HIS A 181 6.39 -11.96 -13.95
N ARG A 182 6.30 -11.58 -15.22
CA ARG A 182 6.98 -12.24 -16.33
C ARG A 182 7.49 -11.14 -17.25
N ASP A 183 8.74 -11.23 -17.65
CA ASP A 183 9.33 -10.26 -18.58
C ASP A 183 8.52 -10.21 -19.86
N ARG A 184 8.15 -8.98 -20.24
CA ARG A 184 7.39 -8.73 -21.45
C ARG A 184 8.18 -7.76 -22.31
N SER A 185 9.05 -8.31 -23.15
CA SER A 185 9.86 -7.53 -24.10
C SER A 185 9.02 -6.65 -25.02
N THR A 186 7.79 -7.08 -25.37
CA THR A 186 6.85 -6.29 -26.18
C THR A 186 6.43 -4.96 -25.55
N THR A 187 6.41 -4.86 -24.22
CA THR A 187 6.05 -3.62 -23.50
C THR A 187 7.26 -2.82 -23.05
N GLY A 188 8.49 -3.33 -23.24
CA GLY A 188 9.72 -2.74 -22.71
C GLY A 188 9.89 -2.89 -21.20
N ASN A 189 8.87 -3.37 -20.49
CA ASN A 189 8.85 -3.57 -19.04
C ASN A 189 9.52 -4.91 -18.69
N THR A 190 10.83 -4.97 -18.87
CA THR A 190 11.67 -6.10 -18.51
C THR A 190 12.54 -5.74 -17.32
N LEU A 191 12.70 -6.67 -16.39
CA LEU A 191 13.69 -6.54 -15.35
C LEU A 191 15.07 -6.84 -15.97
N LYS A 192 15.80 -5.82 -16.44
CA LYS A 192 17.17 -6.03 -16.93
C LYS A 192 18.05 -6.60 -15.79
N THR A 193 19.12 -7.31 -16.17
CA THR A 193 20.08 -7.95 -15.27
C THR A 193 20.45 -7.01 -14.12
N GLY A 194 20.20 -7.44 -12.89
CA GLY A 194 20.48 -6.68 -11.66
C GLY A 194 19.27 -6.10 -10.91
N GLY A 195 18.06 -6.17 -11.47
CA GLY A 195 16.81 -6.02 -10.69
C GLY A 195 16.49 -4.64 -10.09
N CYS A 196 17.47 -3.74 -10.00
CA CYS A 196 17.38 -2.38 -9.46
C CYS A 196 17.71 -1.36 -10.56
N SER A 197 17.19 -0.14 -10.46
CA SER A 197 17.68 0.96 -11.30
C SER A 197 19.13 1.28 -10.98
N SER A 198 19.82 1.89 -11.95
CA SER A 198 21.17 2.41 -11.75
C SER A 198 21.26 3.38 -10.57
N ALA A 199 20.18 4.09 -10.23
CA ALA A 199 20.18 5.03 -9.11
C ALA A 199 20.16 4.31 -7.75
N LEU A 200 19.35 3.26 -7.61
CA LEU A 200 19.29 2.44 -6.40
C LEU A 200 20.60 1.71 -6.14
N THR A 201 21.22 1.16 -7.19
CA THR A 201 22.51 0.49 -7.04
C THR A 201 23.60 1.48 -6.62
N THR A 202 23.63 2.69 -7.21
CA THR A 202 24.56 3.73 -6.77
C THR A 202 24.28 4.24 -5.35
N TYR A 203 23.02 4.25 -4.91
CA TYR A 203 22.67 4.65 -3.54
C TYR A 203 23.19 3.66 -2.50
N PHE A 204 23.08 2.34 -2.77
CA PHE A 204 23.53 1.32 -1.83
C PHE A 204 25.02 1.03 -1.91
N PHE A 205 25.62 1.06 -3.11
CA PHE A 205 26.97 0.57 -3.37
C PHE A 205 27.95 1.64 -3.87
N GLY A 206 27.51 2.90 -3.94
CA GLY A 206 28.34 4.00 -4.44
C GLY A 206 28.46 4.03 -5.97
N ALA A 207 29.07 5.10 -6.48
CA ALA A 207 29.23 5.31 -7.94
C ALA A 207 30.15 4.27 -8.61
N ASP A 208 31.04 3.64 -7.83
CA ASP A 208 31.95 2.60 -8.30
C ASP A 208 31.39 1.18 -8.12
N LEU A 209 30.21 1.03 -7.51
CA LEU A 209 29.52 -0.24 -7.24
C LEU A 209 30.33 -1.23 -6.40
N LYS A 210 31.31 -0.75 -5.63
CA LYS A 210 32.18 -1.58 -4.77
C LYS A 210 31.88 -1.41 -3.29
N GLY A 211 30.97 -0.50 -2.94
CA GLY A 211 30.48 -0.38 -1.58
C GLY A 211 29.86 -1.70 -1.11
N LYS A 212 29.73 -1.84 0.20
CA LYS A 212 29.04 -2.96 0.83
C LYS A 212 27.83 -2.45 1.59
N LEU A 213 26.74 -3.21 1.54
CA LEU A 213 25.48 -2.83 2.16
C LEU A 213 25.29 -3.58 3.47
N THR A 214 25.27 -2.84 4.57
CA THR A 214 24.90 -3.42 5.86
C THR A 214 23.39 -3.62 5.96
N ILE A 215 22.97 -4.61 6.75
CA ILE A 215 21.54 -4.79 7.03
C ILE A 215 20.93 -3.58 7.74
N GLY A 216 21.65 -2.94 8.67
CA GLY A 216 21.15 -1.76 9.38
C GLY A 216 20.75 -0.65 8.42
N SER A 217 21.63 -0.34 7.46
CA SER A 217 21.37 0.65 6.42
C SER A 217 20.19 0.28 5.52
N PHE A 218 20.03 -1.00 5.18
CA PHE A 218 18.90 -1.47 4.37
C PHE A 218 17.56 -1.40 5.12
N LEU A 219 17.53 -1.77 6.40
CA LEU A 219 16.33 -1.66 7.23
C LEU A 219 15.95 -0.19 7.48
N GLU A 220 16.94 0.71 7.56
CA GLU A 220 16.69 2.15 7.60
C GLU A 220 16.06 2.64 6.30
N PHE A 221 16.59 2.22 5.14
CA PHE A 221 15.97 2.50 3.84
C PHE A 221 14.52 2.02 3.78
N GLN A 222 14.24 0.78 4.23
CA GLN A 222 12.88 0.25 4.27
C GLN A 222 11.97 1.10 5.18
N ARG A 223 12.46 1.52 6.35
CA ARG A 223 11.70 2.35 7.29
C ARG A 223 11.38 3.71 6.69
N LYS A 224 12.36 4.36 6.07
CA LYS A 224 12.21 5.65 5.37
C LYS A 224 11.21 5.54 4.22
N LEU A 225 11.29 4.47 3.42
CA LEU A 225 10.31 4.22 2.35
C LEU A 225 8.88 4.06 2.88
N GLN A 226 8.69 3.31 3.97
CA GLN A 226 7.38 3.17 4.59
C GLN A 226 6.84 4.49 5.14
N HIS A 227 7.71 5.33 5.72
CA HIS A 227 7.40 6.66 6.21
C HIS A 227 6.96 7.59 5.07
N ASP A 228 7.74 7.66 3.98
CA ASP A 228 7.44 8.54 2.86
C ASP A 228 6.16 8.14 2.13
N VAL A 229 5.91 6.83 1.97
CA VAL A 229 4.63 6.33 1.46
C VAL A 229 3.47 6.76 2.37
N LEU A 230 3.63 6.68 3.69
CA LEU A 230 2.61 7.12 4.64
C LEU A 230 2.39 8.64 4.58
N LYS A 231 3.47 9.43 4.44
CA LYS A 231 3.41 10.88 4.25
C LYS A 231 2.64 11.24 2.98
N LEU A 232 2.93 10.59 1.86
CA LEU A 232 2.19 10.79 0.61
C LEU A 232 0.72 10.35 0.71
N GLU A 233 0.42 9.26 1.43
CA GLU A 233 -0.97 8.85 1.73
C GLU A 233 -1.70 9.91 2.59
N PHE A 234 -1.00 10.53 3.54
CA PHE A 234 -1.55 11.61 4.38
C PHE A 234 -1.81 12.89 3.58
N GLU A 235 -0.82 13.38 2.84
CA GLU A 235 -0.90 14.60 2.03
C GLU A 235 -1.98 14.54 0.95
N ARG A 236 -2.24 13.35 0.40
CA ARG A 236 -3.33 13.14 -0.56
C ARG A 236 -4.72 13.49 0.00
N ASN A 237 -4.89 13.49 1.31
CA ASN A 237 -6.16 13.88 1.94
C ASN A 237 -6.33 15.41 2.03
N ASP A 238 -5.47 16.20 1.39
CA ASP A 238 -5.48 17.66 1.40
C ASP A 238 -5.61 18.21 2.83
N PRO A 239 -4.62 17.94 3.72
CA PRO A 239 -4.67 18.36 5.10
C PRO A 239 -4.77 19.89 5.20
N VAL A 240 -5.77 20.39 5.93
CA VAL A 240 -5.94 21.81 6.20
C VAL A 240 -5.16 22.14 7.46
N ASP A 241 -4.25 23.12 7.41
CA ASP A 241 -3.34 23.47 8.50
C ASP A 241 -2.55 22.25 9.05
N GLY A 242 -2.18 21.32 8.16
CA GLY A 242 -1.45 20.10 8.52
C GLY A 242 -2.29 19.04 9.24
N ARG A 243 -3.62 19.15 9.20
CA ARG A 243 -4.55 18.22 9.85
C ARG A 243 -5.51 17.59 8.85
N ILE A 244 -5.72 16.28 8.99
CA ILE A 244 -6.79 15.56 8.27
C ILE A 244 -8.01 15.40 9.16
N THR A 245 -9.19 15.30 8.55
CA THR A 245 -10.43 15.02 9.29
C THR A 245 -10.44 13.59 9.83
N GLU A 246 -11.21 13.36 10.89
CA GLU A 246 -11.37 12.05 11.53
C GLU A 246 -11.96 11.03 10.54
N LYS A 247 -12.84 11.50 9.63
CA LYS A 247 -13.39 10.68 8.55
C LYS A 247 -12.30 10.23 7.56
N GLN A 248 -11.39 11.13 7.18
CA GLN A 248 -10.27 10.80 6.30
C GLN A 248 -9.31 9.83 6.98
N PHE A 249 -8.96 10.06 8.24
CA PHE A 249 -8.14 9.14 9.02
C PHE A 249 -8.78 7.75 9.12
N GLY A 250 -10.08 7.65 9.42
CA GLY A 250 -10.79 6.37 9.44
C GLY A 250 -10.87 5.69 8.07
N GLY A 251 -11.03 6.47 7.00
CA GLY A 251 -10.93 5.97 5.62
C GLY A 251 -9.56 5.39 5.30
N MET A 252 -8.50 6.07 5.74
CA MET A 252 -7.13 5.60 5.62
C MET A 252 -6.96 4.28 6.37
N LEU A 253 -7.28 4.20 7.67
CA LEU A 253 -7.16 2.95 8.45
C LEU A 253 -7.88 1.76 7.80
N LEU A 254 -9.04 1.99 7.20
CA LEU A 254 -9.87 0.96 6.62
C LEU A 254 -9.61 0.66 5.14
N ALA A 255 -8.74 1.41 4.45
CA ALA A 255 -8.56 1.30 2.99
C ALA A 255 -8.33 -0.16 2.53
N TYR A 256 -7.48 -0.91 3.25
CA TYR A 256 -7.06 -2.27 2.88
C TYR A 256 -7.84 -3.39 3.61
N SER A 257 -8.78 -3.02 4.47
CA SER A 257 -9.44 -3.93 5.43
C SER A 257 -10.36 -4.99 4.80
N GLY A 258 -10.61 -4.92 3.48
CA GLY A 258 -11.59 -5.77 2.80
C GLY A 258 -13.02 -5.66 3.37
N VAL A 259 -13.26 -4.69 4.26
CA VAL A 259 -14.52 -4.50 4.96
C VAL A 259 -15.60 -4.20 3.92
N GLN A 260 -16.78 -4.80 4.13
CA GLN A 260 -17.92 -4.58 3.26
C GLN A 260 -18.25 -3.08 3.18
N SER A 261 -18.43 -2.58 1.96
CA SER A 261 -18.70 -1.16 1.67
C SER A 261 -19.87 -0.59 2.48
N ARG A 262 -20.84 -1.41 2.89
CA ARG A 262 -21.95 -1.02 3.78
C ARG A 262 -21.49 -0.70 5.22
N LYS A 263 -20.69 -1.59 5.83
CA LYS A 263 -20.17 -1.40 7.20
C LYS A 263 -19.22 -0.19 7.24
N LEU A 264 -18.37 -0.05 6.21
CA LEU A 264 -17.51 1.11 5.99
C LEU A 264 -18.27 2.44 5.95
N LYS A 265 -19.35 2.52 5.15
CA LYS A 265 -20.20 3.72 5.07
C LYS A 265 -20.88 4.04 6.41
N GLN A 266 -21.29 3.02 7.16
CA GLN A 266 -21.90 3.19 8.48
C GLN A 266 -20.89 3.72 9.50
N MET A 267 -19.69 3.14 9.58
CA MET A 267 -18.60 3.59 10.45
C MET A 267 -18.21 5.04 10.14
N GLN A 268 -18.05 5.40 8.86
CA GLN A 268 -17.75 6.78 8.46
C GLN A 268 -18.89 7.77 8.78
N LYS A 269 -20.15 7.34 8.69
CA LYS A 269 -21.31 8.18 9.06
C LYS A 269 -21.36 8.41 10.57
N ASN A 270 -21.01 7.39 11.36
CA ASN A 270 -20.93 7.49 12.83
C ASN A 270 -19.84 8.47 13.24
N LEU A 271 -18.63 8.39 12.65
CA LEU A 271 -17.55 9.35 12.91
C LEU A 271 -18.00 10.80 12.66
N LYS A 272 -18.62 11.07 11.50
CA LYS A 272 -19.12 12.42 11.18
C LYS A 272 -20.18 12.93 12.18
N ARG A 273 -20.92 12.03 12.83
CA ARG A 273 -21.93 12.39 13.83
C ARG A 273 -21.32 12.64 15.21
N MET A 274 -20.29 11.87 15.57
CA MET A 274 -19.63 11.93 16.89
C MET A 274 -18.66 13.10 16.98
N PHE A 275 -17.90 13.36 15.93
CA PHE A 275 -16.93 14.44 15.86
C PHE A 275 -17.47 15.57 14.98
N LYS A 276 -18.42 16.35 15.54
CA LYS A 276 -18.99 17.52 14.84
C LYS A 276 -18.03 18.70 14.84
N ASP A 277 -17.27 18.85 15.92
CA ASP A 277 -16.16 19.80 16.04
C ASP A 277 -14.89 19.09 15.60
N ALA A 278 -14.44 19.34 14.38
CA ALA A 278 -13.27 18.69 13.81
C ALA A 278 -11.99 19.24 14.44
N GLN A 279 -11.45 18.53 15.42
CA GLN A 279 -10.13 18.83 16.01
C GLN A 279 -9.01 18.51 15.00
N GLY A 280 -9.26 17.54 14.12
CA GLY A 280 -8.34 17.09 13.10
C GLY A 280 -7.15 16.31 13.70
N ILE A 281 -6.54 15.47 12.88
CA ILE A 281 -5.41 14.62 13.28
C ILE A 281 -4.18 15.05 12.50
N THR A 282 -3.08 15.28 13.22
CA THR A 282 -1.79 15.69 12.65
C THR A 282 -1.03 14.50 12.06
N PHE A 283 -0.01 14.75 11.23
CA PHE A 283 0.81 13.69 10.67
C PHE A 283 1.57 12.89 11.75
N GLU A 284 2.10 13.55 12.78
CA GLU A 284 2.81 12.90 13.90
C GLU A 284 1.91 11.92 14.65
N GLU A 285 0.65 12.30 14.90
CA GLU A 285 -0.34 11.43 15.53
C GLU A 285 -0.66 10.19 14.68
N VAL A 286 -0.78 10.38 13.35
CA VAL A 286 -0.94 9.27 12.41
C VAL A 286 0.30 8.37 12.45
N GLU A 287 1.50 8.93 12.37
CA GLU A 287 2.76 8.19 12.36
C GLU A 287 2.94 7.35 13.62
N ASN A 288 2.68 7.93 14.80
CA ASN A 288 2.72 7.23 16.07
C ASN A 288 1.75 6.04 16.10
N PHE A 289 0.54 6.24 15.57
CA PHE A 289 -0.43 5.14 15.47
C PHE A 289 0.04 4.05 14.51
N PHE A 290 0.58 4.40 13.34
CA PHE A 290 1.13 3.41 12.41
C PHE A 290 2.35 2.69 12.95
N THR A 291 3.16 3.34 13.78
CA THR A 291 4.27 2.70 14.51
C THR A 291 3.76 1.71 15.54
N PHE A 292 2.66 2.01 16.23
CA PHE A 292 1.93 1.03 17.04
C PHE A 292 1.47 -0.18 16.20
N LEU A 293 0.93 0.04 15.00
CA LEU A 293 0.50 -1.05 14.11
C LEU A 293 1.65 -1.91 13.59
N LYS A 294 2.86 -1.37 13.42
CA LYS A 294 4.04 -2.18 13.03
C LYS A 294 4.30 -3.30 14.04
N ASN A 295 3.99 -3.08 15.32
CA ASN A 295 4.13 -4.04 16.40
C ASN A 295 2.83 -4.80 16.70
N VAL A 296 1.89 -4.89 15.74
CA VAL A 296 0.55 -5.48 15.95
C VAL A 296 0.59 -6.92 16.47
N ASN A 297 1.61 -7.72 16.13
CA ASN A 297 1.73 -9.10 16.62
C ASN A 297 2.01 -9.17 18.13
N ASP A 298 2.85 -8.27 18.63
CA ASP A 298 3.17 -8.18 20.06
C ASP A 298 2.01 -7.54 20.82
N VAL A 299 1.36 -6.54 20.20
CA VAL A 299 0.14 -5.92 20.72
C VAL A 299 -1.00 -6.93 20.83
N ASP A 300 -1.19 -7.80 19.85
CA ASP A 300 -2.19 -8.89 19.86
C ASP A 300 -1.98 -9.81 21.07
N THR A 301 -0.72 -10.18 21.32
CA THR A 301 -0.33 -10.99 22.48
C THR A 301 -0.62 -10.26 23.79
N ALA A 302 -0.23 -8.99 23.90
CA ALA A 302 -0.46 -8.18 25.09
C ALA A 302 -1.96 -7.99 25.39
N LEU A 303 -2.75 -7.62 24.38
CA LEU A 303 -4.21 -7.47 24.53
C LEU A 303 -4.90 -8.80 24.88
N SER A 304 -4.40 -9.91 24.35
CA SER A 304 -4.88 -11.25 24.73
C SER A 304 -4.64 -11.56 26.21
N PHE A 305 -3.52 -11.10 26.80
CA PHE A 305 -3.28 -11.23 28.23
C PHE A 305 -4.29 -10.45 29.07
N TYR A 306 -4.62 -9.21 28.70
CA TYR A 306 -5.67 -8.43 29.36
C TYR A 306 -7.03 -9.12 29.28
N HIS A 307 -7.40 -9.62 28.10
CA HIS A 307 -8.65 -10.33 27.91
C HIS A 307 -8.73 -11.62 28.75
N MET A 308 -7.65 -12.40 28.82
CA MET A 308 -7.57 -13.60 29.66
C MET A 308 -7.62 -13.29 31.16
N ALA A 309 -7.13 -12.11 31.58
CA ALA A 309 -7.23 -11.63 32.96
C ALA A 309 -8.63 -11.10 33.31
N GLY A 310 -9.58 -11.10 32.37
CA GLY A 310 -10.92 -10.57 32.56
C GLY A 310 -11.00 -9.04 32.54
N ALA A 311 -9.94 -8.36 32.08
CA ALA A 311 -9.95 -6.91 31.89
C ALA A 311 -10.60 -6.55 30.54
N SER A 312 -11.36 -5.46 30.54
CA SER A 312 -11.90 -4.88 29.32
C SER A 312 -10.80 -4.17 28.53
N ILE A 313 -10.93 -4.16 27.20
CA ILE A 313 -9.99 -3.46 26.31
C ILE A 313 -10.53 -2.06 26.07
N ASP A 314 -10.30 -1.20 27.06
CA ASP A 314 -10.66 0.21 27.05
C ASP A 314 -9.53 1.10 26.51
N LYS A 315 -9.79 2.41 26.38
CA LYS A 315 -8.82 3.38 25.86
C LYS A 315 -7.55 3.45 26.71
N ALA A 316 -7.69 3.36 28.04
CA ALA A 316 -6.56 3.40 28.96
C ALA A 316 -5.64 2.18 28.75
N THR A 317 -6.23 0.99 28.60
CA THR A 317 -5.51 -0.25 28.29
C THR A 317 -4.78 -0.15 26.96
N MET A 318 -5.44 0.37 25.91
CA MET A 318 -4.79 0.57 24.61
C MET A 318 -3.58 1.51 24.70
N LYS A 319 -3.70 2.66 25.39
CA LYS A 319 -2.57 3.59 25.59
C LYS A 319 -1.44 2.95 26.38
N GLN A 320 -1.76 2.16 27.41
CA GLN A 320 -0.77 1.45 28.21
C GLN A 320 -0.01 0.41 27.39
N VAL A 321 -0.72 -0.36 26.55
CA VAL A 321 -0.10 -1.34 25.64
C VAL A 321 0.77 -0.63 24.60
N ALA A 322 0.31 0.48 24.03
CA ALA A 322 1.10 1.27 23.08
C ALA A 322 2.42 1.77 23.67
N ARG A 323 2.39 2.30 24.91
CA ARG A 323 3.60 2.73 25.63
C ARG A 323 4.54 1.58 25.98
N THR A 324 3.98 0.45 26.43
CA THR A 324 4.78 -0.67 26.94
C THR A 324 5.39 -1.51 25.83
N VAL A 325 4.60 -1.83 24.80
CA VAL A 325 4.97 -2.76 23.73
C VAL A 325 5.57 -2.02 22.55
N ALA A 326 4.90 -0.97 22.07
CA ALA A 326 5.31 -0.25 20.87
C ALA A 326 6.21 0.96 21.17
N LYS A 327 6.39 1.34 22.45
CA LYS A 327 7.17 2.50 22.90
C LYS A 327 6.74 3.81 22.24
N VAL A 328 5.44 3.95 21.99
CA VAL A 328 4.84 5.17 21.42
C VAL A 328 3.72 5.69 22.31
N GLU A 329 3.55 7.00 22.32
CA GLU A 329 2.42 7.64 22.98
C GLU A 329 1.31 7.92 21.97
N LEU A 330 0.11 7.42 22.27
CA LEU A 330 -1.08 7.72 21.47
C LEU A 330 -1.84 8.88 22.12
N SER A 331 -2.28 9.84 21.30
CA SER A 331 -3.13 10.94 21.77
C SER A 331 -4.53 10.42 22.11
N ASP A 332 -5.20 11.09 23.07
CA ASP A 332 -6.57 10.71 23.46
C ASP A 332 -7.52 10.80 22.27
N HIS A 333 -7.35 11.82 21.43
CA HIS A 333 -8.16 12.02 20.22
C HIS A 333 -8.02 10.85 19.22
N VAL A 334 -6.79 10.37 18.96
CA VAL A 334 -6.59 9.20 18.08
C VAL A 334 -7.28 7.96 18.67
N CYS A 335 -7.14 7.72 19.97
CA CYS A 335 -7.83 6.62 20.63
C CYS A 335 -9.36 6.77 20.53
N ASP A 336 -9.90 7.98 20.69
CA ASP A 336 -11.33 8.25 20.57
C ASP A 336 -11.85 7.90 19.18
N VAL A 337 -11.13 8.28 18.13
CA VAL A 337 -11.51 8.00 16.73
C VAL A 337 -11.41 6.51 16.42
N VAL A 338 -10.36 5.83 16.90
CA VAL A 338 -10.19 4.38 16.73
C VAL A 338 -11.30 3.61 17.43
N PHE A 339 -11.62 3.95 18.68
CA PHE A 339 -12.73 3.32 19.38
C PHE A 339 -14.06 3.61 18.68
N ALA A 340 -14.32 4.85 18.26
CA ALA A 340 -15.54 5.18 17.52
C ALA A 340 -15.67 4.44 16.17
N LEU A 341 -14.56 3.97 15.59
CA LEU A 341 -14.58 3.12 14.40
C LEU A 341 -14.90 1.66 14.74
N PHE A 342 -14.20 1.08 15.72
CA PHE A 342 -14.21 -0.37 15.93
C PHE A 342 -15.13 -0.85 17.07
N ASP A 343 -15.58 0.05 17.95
CA ASP A 343 -16.64 -0.20 18.95
C ASP A 343 -18.01 -0.08 18.27
N CYS A 344 -18.53 -1.23 17.81
CA CYS A 344 -19.79 -1.27 17.05
C CYS A 344 -21.03 -1.17 17.94
N ASP A 345 -20.94 -1.59 19.20
CA ASP A 345 -22.03 -1.62 20.18
C ASP A 345 -22.03 -0.42 21.14
N GLY A 346 -20.99 0.41 21.09
CA GLY A 346 -20.88 1.65 21.87
C GLY A 346 -20.67 1.39 23.36
N ASN A 347 -20.15 0.21 23.71
CA ASN A 347 -19.94 -0.21 25.09
C ASN A 347 -18.62 0.33 25.67
N GLY A 348 -17.78 0.97 24.85
CA GLY A 348 -16.47 1.49 25.24
C GLY A 348 -15.34 0.46 25.17
N GLU A 349 -15.61 -0.73 24.65
CA GLU A 349 -14.68 -1.86 24.58
C GLU A 349 -14.42 -2.29 23.13
N LEU A 350 -13.19 -2.71 22.84
CA LEU A 350 -12.83 -3.23 21.53
C LEU A 350 -12.89 -4.75 21.45
N SER A 351 -13.53 -5.26 20.40
CA SER A 351 -13.36 -6.64 19.97
C SER A 351 -11.92 -6.86 19.49
N ASN A 352 -11.09 -7.48 20.33
CA ASN A 352 -9.70 -7.80 20.04
C ASN A 352 -9.53 -8.47 18.66
N LYS A 353 -10.34 -9.49 18.36
CA LYS A 353 -10.24 -10.24 17.10
C LYS A 353 -10.54 -9.39 15.87
N GLU A 354 -11.56 -8.54 15.93
CA GLU A 354 -11.94 -7.70 14.80
C GLU A 354 -10.90 -6.60 14.55
N PHE A 355 -10.52 -5.90 15.61
CA PHE A 355 -9.51 -4.84 15.55
C PHE A 355 -8.18 -5.37 14.98
N ILE A 356 -7.62 -6.44 15.58
CA ILE A 356 -6.33 -6.99 15.16
C ILE A 356 -6.37 -7.53 13.73
N SER A 357 -7.46 -8.20 13.33
CA SER A 357 -7.59 -8.72 11.96
C SER A 357 -7.53 -7.59 10.92
N ILE A 358 -8.24 -6.49 11.17
CA ILE A 358 -8.25 -5.33 10.27
C ILE A 358 -6.89 -4.63 10.25
N MET A 359 -6.25 -4.48 11.42
CA MET A 359 -4.93 -3.88 11.54
C MET A 359 -3.83 -4.69 10.85
N LYS A 360 -3.85 -6.02 10.96
CA LYS A 360 -2.92 -6.93 10.24
C LYS A 360 -3.07 -6.78 8.72
N GLN A 361 -4.30 -6.74 8.20
CA GLN A 361 -4.54 -6.53 6.77
C GLN A 361 -4.08 -5.15 6.28
N ARG A 362 -4.28 -4.11 7.10
CA ARG A 362 -3.80 -2.75 6.81
C ARG A 362 -2.28 -2.68 6.76
N LEU A 363 -1.58 -3.32 7.71
CA LEU A 363 -0.12 -3.35 7.76
C LEU A 363 0.49 -3.97 6.49
N MET A 364 -0.13 -5.04 5.98
CA MET A 364 0.35 -5.77 4.80
C MET A 364 -0.11 -5.16 3.47
N ARG A 365 -0.89 -4.06 3.50
CA ARG A 365 -1.40 -3.31 2.34
C ARG A 365 -2.10 -4.17 1.27
N GLY A 366 -2.59 -5.35 1.65
CA GLY A 366 -3.16 -6.33 0.71
C GLY A 366 -2.18 -6.90 -0.33
N LEU A 367 -0.88 -6.61 -0.22
CA LEU A 367 0.16 -7.09 -1.16
C LEU A 367 0.51 -8.57 -0.94
N GLU A 368 0.22 -9.11 0.24
CA GLU A 368 0.38 -10.53 0.58
C GLU A 368 -0.64 -11.44 -0.12
N LYS A 369 -1.78 -10.88 -0.54
CA LYS A 369 -2.87 -11.69 -1.09
C LYS A 369 -2.42 -12.30 -2.42
N PRO A 370 -2.62 -13.61 -2.60
CA PRO A 370 -2.29 -14.25 -3.86
C PRO A 370 -3.11 -13.63 -5.00
N LYS A 371 -2.44 -13.33 -6.10
CA LYS A 371 -3.07 -12.77 -7.30
C LYS A 371 -3.56 -13.85 -8.26
N ASP A 372 -3.44 -15.12 -7.89
CA ASP A 372 -3.94 -16.28 -8.63
C ASP A 372 -5.23 -16.83 -8.05
N MET A 373 -5.99 -17.51 -8.90
CA MET A 373 -7.26 -18.13 -8.52
C MET A 373 -7.08 -19.30 -7.55
N GLY A 374 -5.83 -19.65 -7.18
CA GLY A 374 -5.51 -20.68 -6.19
C GLY A 374 -5.83 -22.11 -6.62
N PHE A 375 -6.46 -22.32 -7.78
CA PHE A 375 -6.89 -23.63 -8.27
C PHE A 375 -5.76 -24.65 -8.35
N THR A 376 -4.61 -24.27 -8.93
CA THR A 376 -3.44 -25.17 -9.03
C THR A 376 -2.88 -25.55 -7.65
N ARG A 377 -2.89 -24.62 -6.69
CA ARG A 377 -2.48 -24.89 -5.31
C ARG A 377 -3.45 -25.82 -4.60
N LEU A 378 -4.75 -25.63 -4.81
CA LEU A 378 -5.80 -26.52 -4.29
C LEU A 378 -5.66 -27.94 -4.86
N VAL A 379 -5.54 -28.09 -6.18
CA VAL A 379 -5.36 -29.40 -6.83
C VAL A 379 -4.11 -30.11 -6.34
N ARG A 380 -2.99 -29.39 -6.20
CA ARG A 380 -1.75 -29.96 -5.66
C ARG A 380 -1.91 -30.38 -4.19
N ALA A 381 -2.60 -29.58 -3.38
CA ALA A 381 -2.89 -29.92 -1.99
C ALA A 381 -3.77 -31.19 -1.89
N MET A 382 -4.83 -31.26 -2.70
CA MET A 382 -5.69 -32.44 -2.78
C MET A 382 -4.90 -33.68 -3.21
N TRP A 383 -4.03 -33.56 -4.23
CA TRP A 383 -3.17 -34.65 -4.66
C TRP A 383 -2.22 -35.13 -3.56
N LYS A 384 -1.58 -34.21 -2.83
CA LYS A 384 -0.68 -34.54 -1.72
C LYS A 384 -1.42 -35.20 -0.56
N CYS A 385 -2.62 -34.72 -0.23
CA CYS A 385 -3.48 -35.36 0.76
C CYS A 385 -3.89 -36.76 0.33
N ALA A 386 -4.34 -36.93 -0.92
CA ALA A 386 -4.72 -38.23 -1.47
C ALA A 386 -3.54 -39.21 -1.47
N GLN A 387 -2.34 -38.74 -1.81
CA GLN A 387 -1.11 -39.54 -1.75
C GLN A 387 -0.81 -39.97 -0.30
N ASN A 388 -0.87 -39.06 0.67
CA ASN A 388 -0.63 -39.40 2.08
C ASN A 388 -1.65 -40.42 2.61
N THR A 389 -2.94 -40.22 2.30
CA THR A 389 -3.99 -41.17 2.65
C THR A 389 -3.74 -42.53 2.00
N ALA A 390 -3.31 -42.57 0.74
CA ALA A 390 -2.96 -43.81 0.06
C ALA A 390 -1.75 -44.52 0.70
N TRP A 391 -0.74 -43.78 1.16
CA TRP A 391 0.38 -44.34 1.93
C TRP A 391 -0.07 -44.90 3.28
N ASP A 392 -0.95 -44.21 4.00
CA ASP A 392 -1.51 -44.68 5.27
C ASP A 392 -2.33 -45.98 5.10
N PHE A 393 -3.02 -46.14 3.96
CA PHE A 393 -3.70 -47.39 3.61
C PHE A 393 -2.74 -48.50 3.16
N ALA A 394 -1.63 -48.16 2.49
CA ALA A 394 -0.67 -49.12 1.96
C ALA A 394 0.32 -49.65 3.01
N MET A 395 0.56 -48.91 4.09
CA MET A 395 1.40 -49.33 5.22
C MET A 395 0.60 -49.24 6.53
N PRO A 396 -0.26 -50.22 6.85
CA PRO A 396 -0.86 -50.28 8.17
C PRO A 396 0.25 -50.39 9.21
N LYS A 397 0.26 -49.47 10.18
CA LYS A 397 1.20 -49.50 11.31
C LYS A 397 1.11 -50.88 11.96
N GLN A 398 2.19 -51.66 11.92
CA GLN A 398 2.29 -52.89 12.71
C GLN A 398 2.15 -52.50 14.18
N GLN A 399 1.08 -53.01 14.80
CA GLN A 399 0.77 -52.84 16.23
C GLN A 399 1.70 -53.68 17.09
#